data_AF-A0A8J3U0X8-F1
#
_entry.id   AF-A0A8J3U0X8-F1
#
_cell.length_a   1.000
_cell.length_b   1.000
_cell.length_c   1.000
_cell.angle_alpha   90.00
_cell.angle_beta   90.00
_cell.angle_gamma   90.00
#
_symmetry.space_group_name_H-M   'P 1'
#
loop_
_entity.id
_entity.type
_entity.pdbx_description
1 polymer ?
#
loop_
_entity_poly.entity_id
_entity_poly.type
_entity_poly.pdbx_seq_one_letter_code
_entity_poly.pdbx_strand_id
1 'polypeptide(L)'
;MDTAPPASGGNRYHSADARRWASVERMSTEAAVRADPRRTLLLCWPPPDDDAAGYGALRTYRGDTLLYVGGDADGPTGTVRLHRELELNWTLAEEFGLPSWPGVPDRLTVWRRRPARRAQRGLDRCPGCGRP
;
A
#
# COMPACT_ATOMS: atom_id res chain seq x y z
N MET A 1 3.98 17.59 -8.63
CA MET A 1 5.05 18.61 -8.76
C MET A 1 4.92 19.51 -7.55
N ASP A 2 5.99 19.64 -6.74
CA ASP A 2 6.00 20.50 -5.55
C ASP A 2 5.90 21.97 -5.98
N THR A 3 4.83 22.64 -5.57
CA THR A 3 4.54 24.04 -5.93
C THR A 3 5.22 25.06 -5.00
N ALA A 4 5.88 24.62 -3.93
CA ALA A 4 6.60 25.49 -3.01
C ALA A 4 7.87 24.82 -2.44
N PRO A 5 8.83 24.41 -3.30
CA PRO A 5 10.08 23.86 -2.82
C PRO A 5 10.82 24.91 -1.98
N PRO A 6 11.51 24.51 -0.90
CA PRO A 6 12.34 25.43 -0.14
C PRO A 6 13.40 26.05 -1.07
N ALA A 7 13.55 27.38 -0.99
CA ALA A 7 14.44 28.15 -1.86
C ALA A 7 15.91 27.68 -1.80
N SER A 8 16.32 27.09 -0.68
CA SER A 8 17.52 26.27 -0.48
C SER A 8 17.53 25.73 0.95
N GLY A 9 18.31 24.65 1.18
CA GLY A 9 18.43 24.01 2.49
C GLY A 9 17.49 22.82 2.68
N GLY A 10 17.96 21.82 3.43
CA GLY A 10 17.18 20.63 3.75
C GLY A 10 15.90 20.98 4.52
N ASN A 11 14.85 20.20 4.33
CA ASN A 11 13.61 20.32 5.08
C ASN A 11 13.89 20.15 6.59
N ARG A 12 13.45 21.12 7.42
CA ARG A 12 13.60 21.11 8.88
C ARG A 12 12.99 19.88 9.58
N TYR A 13 12.04 19.19 8.94
CA TYR A 13 11.48 17.93 9.43
C TYR A 13 12.40 16.72 9.19
N HIS A 14 13.47 16.89 8.39
CA HIS A 14 14.52 15.89 8.16
C HIS A 14 15.82 16.27 8.90
N SER A 15 15.72 16.86 10.09
CA SER A 15 16.92 17.07 10.93
C SER A 15 17.43 15.74 11.47
N ALA A 16 18.75 15.59 11.57
CA ALA A 16 19.36 14.42 12.20
C ALA A 16 18.95 14.28 13.67
N ASP A 17 18.58 15.39 14.32
CA ASP A 17 18.12 15.48 15.70
C ASP A 17 16.62 15.17 15.87
N ALA A 18 15.88 14.93 14.78
CA ALA A 18 14.47 14.60 14.84
C ALA A 18 14.26 13.26 15.56
N ARG A 19 13.75 13.32 16.79
CA ARG A 19 13.45 12.13 17.58
C ARG A 19 12.25 11.40 16.99
N ARG A 20 12.43 10.13 16.63
CA ARG A 20 11.33 9.27 16.18
C ARG A 20 10.36 9.05 17.33
N TRP A 21 9.06 9.15 17.04
CA TRP A 21 8.01 8.91 18.04
C TRP A 21 7.94 7.43 18.46
N ALA A 22 8.27 6.51 17.55
CA ALA A 22 8.36 5.08 17.80
C ALA A 22 9.64 4.48 17.22
N SER A 23 10.01 3.30 17.70
CA SER A 23 11.06 2.50 17.08
C SER A 23 10.65 2.09 15.67
N VAL A 24 11.53 2.34 14.70
CA VAL A 24 11.33 1.97 13.28
C VAL A 24 12.47 1.03 12.90
N GLU A 25 12.11 -0.22 12.62
CA GLU A 25 13.05 -1.25 12.16
C GLU A 25 13.11 -1.26 10.64
N ARG A 26 14.30 -1.54 10.09
CA ARG A 26 14.48 -1.72 8.65
C ARG A 26 14.48 -3.20 8.34
N MET A 27 13.54 -3.64 7.52
CA MET A 27 13.36 -5.03 7.13
C MET A 27 12.93 -5.11 5.66
N SER A 28 13.09 -6.28 5.04
CA SER A 28 12.35 -6.56 3.82
C SER A 28 10.86 -6.68 4.13
N THR A 29 10.01 -6.44 3.14
CA THR A 29 8.57 -6.55 3.30
C THR A 29 8.15 -7.91 3.83
N GLU A 30 8.72 -8.99 3.29
CA GLU A 30 8.34 -10.33 3.69
C GLU A 30 8.82 -10.68 5.11
N ALA A 31 9.98 -10.16 5.50
CA ALA A 31 10.48 -10.33 6.86
C ALA A 31 9.59 -9.59 7.87
N ALA A 32 9.17 -8.35 7.57
CA ALA A 32 8.26 -7.59 8.41
C ALA A 32 6.89 -8.28 8.57
N VAL A 33 6.31 -8.78 7.46
CA VAL A 33 5.01 -9.48 7.51
C VAL A 33 5.11 -10.82 8.25
N ARG A 34 6.23 -11.53 8.13
CA ARG A 34 6.45 -12.81 8.83
C ARG A 34 6.76 -12.66 10.32
N ALA A 35 7.26 -11.50 10.75
CA ALA A 35 7.60 -11.26 12.14
C ALA A 35 6.38 -11.31 13.08
N ASP A 36 5.19 -10.96 12.57
CA ASP A 36 3.95 -11.03 13.35
C ASP A 36 2.76 -11.59 12.54
N PRO A 37 2.68 -12.92 12.36
CA PRO A 37 1.66 -13.54 11.51
C PRO A 37 0.25 -13.51 12.12
N ARG A 38 0.09 -13.13 13.39
CA ARG A 38 -1.20 -13.11 14.10
C ARG A 38 -1.89 -11.75 14.05
N ARG A 39 -1.17 -10.69 13.65
CA ARG A 39 -1.74 -9.35 13.54
C ARG A 39 -2.47 -9.14 12.22
N THR A 40 -3.36 -8.15 12.22
CA THR A 40 -3.95 -7.58 11.02
C THR A 40 -2.88 -6.87 10.21
N LEU A 41 -2.87 -7.07 8.88
CA LEU A 41 -1.95 -6.35 8.00
C LEU A 41 -2.48 -4.93 7.76
N LEU A 42 -1.64 -3.92 7.96
CA LEU A 42 -1.89 -2.55 7.52
C LEU A 42 -0.97 -2.23 6.34
N LEU A 43 -1.54 -1.86 5.20
CA LEU A 43 -0.83 -1.26 4.07
C LEU A 43 -1.24 0.20 3.99
N CYS A 44 -0.26 1.10 4.15
CA CYS A 44 -0.50 2.54 4.11
C CYS A 44 0.31 3.15 2.98
N TRP A 45 -0.36 3.71 1.99
CA TRP A 45 0.25 4.38 0.84
C TRP A 45 1.38 3.58 0.19
N PRO A 46 1.15 2.31 -0.19
CA PRO A 46 2.18 1.56 -0.90
C PRO A 46 2.50 2.26 -2.23
N PRO A 47 3.78 2.32 -2.65
CA PRO A 47 4.18 2.91 -3.92
C PRO A 47 3.48 2.23 -5.11
N PRO A 48 3.10 2.99 -6.15
CA PRO A 48 2.38 2.46 -7.31
C PRO A 48 3.28 1.69 -8.29
N ASP A 49 4.60 1.80 -8.13
CA ASP A 49 5.64 1.23 -9.00
C ASP A 49 6.49 0.14 -8.33
N ASP A 50 6.22 -0.20 -7.07
CA ASP A 50 6.92 -1.26 -6.34
C ASP A 50 5.95 -2.34 -5.83
N ASP A 51 5.98 -3.48 -6.53
CA ASP A 51 5.17 -4.66 -6.22
C ASP A 51 5.54 -5.25 -4.85
N ALA A 52 6.78 -5.11 -4.37
CA ALA A 52 7.23 -5.71 -3.12
C ALA A 52 6.52 -5.09 -1.91
N ALA A 53 6.37 -3.76 -1.89
CA ALA A 53 5.74 -3.02 -0.79
C ALA A 53 4.24 -3.28 -0.63
N GLY A 54 3.52 -3.44 -1.76
CA GLY A 54 2.07 -3.69 -1.76
C GLY A 54 1.71 -5.16 -1.96
N TYR A 55 1.82 -5.63 -3.20
CA TYR A 55 1.42 -6.98 -3.60
C TYR A 55 2.24 -8.07 -2.87
N GLY A 56 3.54 -7.89 -2.73
CA GLY A 56 4.46 -8.80 -2.03
C GLY A 56 4.09 -8.97 -0.55
N ALA A 57 3.74 -7.87 0.13
CA ALA A 57 3.21 -7.91 1.49
C ALA A 57 1.92 -8.75 1.57
N LEU A 58 0.94 -8.44 0.71
CA LEU A 58 -0.36 -9.10 0.69
C LEU A 58 -0.26 -10.61 0.40
N ARG A 59 0.68 -11.00 -0.48
CA ARG A 59 0.96 -12.40 -0.85
C ARG A 59 1.67 -13.17 0.25
N THR A 60 2.52 -12.49 1.01
CA THR A 60 3.22 -13.07 2.17
C THR A 60 2.28 -13.25 3.35
N TYR A 61 1.35 -12.31 3.53
CA TYR A 61 0.42 -12.31 4.63
C TYR A 61 -0.52 -13.53 4.59
N ARG A 62 -0.63 -14.21 5.73
CA ARG A 62 -1.45 -15.42 5.90
C ARG A 62 -2.73 -15.21 6.69
N GLY A 63 -2.86 -14.07 7.39
CA GLY A 63 -4.12 -13.72 8.06
C GLY A 63 -5.20 -13.32 7.07
N ASP A 64 -6.38 -12.99 7.60
CA ASP A 64 -7.61 -12.81 6.83
C ASP A 64 -8.10 -11.36 6.76
N THR A 65 -7.42 -10.43 7.43
CA THR A 65 -7.86 -9.05 7.56
C THR A 65 -6.78 -8.10 7.10
N LEU A 66 -7.12 -7.21 6.17
CA LEU A 66 -6.25 -6.18 5.65
C LEU A 66 -6.90 -4.80 5.91
N LEU A 67 -6.13 -3.87 6.46
CA LEU A 67 -6.42 -2.45 6.39
C LEU A 67 -5.58 -1.85 5.27
N TYR A 68 -6.22 -1.13 4.36
CA TYR A 68 -5.56 -0.42 3.26
C TYR A 68 -5.90 1.06 3.32
N VAL A 69 -4.87 1.90 3.39
CA VAL A 69 -4.97 3.36 3.31
C VAL A 69 -4.40 3.81 1.96
N GLY A 70 -5.25 4.37 1.13
CA GLY A 70 -4.89 4.85 -0.22
C GLY A 70 -6.13 5.10 -1.07
N GLY A 71 -5.90 5.38 -2.35
CA GLY A 71 -6.92 5.55 -3.38
C GLY A 71 -7.20 4.27 -4.19
N ASP A 72 -7.97 4.45 -5.26
CA ASP A 72 -8.36 3.39 -6.21
C ASP A 72 -7.21 2.86 -7.08
N ALA A 73 -7.52 1.87 -7.92
CA ALA A 73 -6.59 1.25 -8.86
C ALA A 73 -5.94 2.22 -9.86
N ASP A 74 -6.62 3.31 -10.18
CA ASP A 74 -6.11 4.39 -11.05
C ASP A 74 -5.41 5.51 -10.25
N GLY A 75 -5.32 5.36 -8.92
CA GLY A 75 -4.74 6.33 -8.00
C GLY A 75 -3.22 6.18 -7.84
N PRO A 76 -2.61 7.05 -7.02
CA PRO A 76 -1.16 7.06 -6.80
C PRO A 76 -0.67 5.98 -5.82
N THR A 77 -1.54 5.07 -5.38
CA THR A 77 -1.25 4.13 -4.29
C THR A 77 -1.46 2.70 -4.72
N GLY A 78 -0.44 1.86 -4.54
CA GLY A 78 -0.47 0.44 -4.83
C GLY A 78 -0.39 0.14 -6.33
N THR A 79 0.24 -0.99 -6.64
CA THR A 79 0.36 -1.44 -8.03
C THR A 79 -1.01 -1.92 -8.54
N VAL A 80 -1.19 -1.92 -9.86
CA VAL A 80 -2.37 -2.52 -10.52
C VAL A 80 -2.58 -3.97 -10.06
N ARG A 81 -1.47 -4.70 -9.86
CA ARG A 81 -1.49 -6.09 -9.43
C ARG A 81 -1.99 -6.27 -7.99
N LEU A 82 -1.69 -5.34 -7.09
CA LEU A 82 -2.26 -5.30 -5.74
C LEU A 82 -3.78 -5.17 -5.82
N HIS A 83 -4.28 -4.16 -6.54
CA HIS A 83 -5.71 -3.87 -6.65
C HIS A 83 -6.49 -5.03 -7.27
N ARG A 84 -5.95 -5.66 -8.33
CA ARG A 84 -6.54 -6.88 -8.90
C ARG A 84 -6.59 -8.04 -7.91
N GLU A 85 -5.58 -8.20 -7.04
CA GLU A 85 -5.63 -9.25 -6.01
C GLU A 85 -6.73 -8.94 -4.99
N LEU A 86 -6.94 -7.68 -4.61
CA LEU A 86 -8.05 -7.27 -3.74
C LEU A 86 -9.41 -7.61 -4.35
N GLU A 87 -9.65 -7.21 -5.60
CA GLU A 87 -10.92 -7.47 -6.31
C GLU A 87 -11.24 -8.96 -6.44
N LEU A 88 -10.22 -9.78 -6.74
CA LEU A 88 -10.40 -11.21 -7.01
C LEU A 88 -10.51 -12.04 -5.72
N ASN A 89 -9.72 -11.71 -4.70
CA ASN A 89 -9.42 -12.60 -3.58
C ASN A 89 -9.82 -12.03 -2.22
N TRP A 90 -10.33 -10.81 -2.17
CA TRP A 90 -10.78 -10.16 -0.97
C TRP A 90 -12.17 -9.56 -1.13
N THR A 91 -12.83 -9.33 -0.01
CA THR A 91 -14.15 -8.71 0.05
C THR A 91 -14.02 -7.46 0.91
N LEU A 92 -14.38 -6.31 0.33
CA LEU A 92 -14.48 -5.05 1.08
C LEU A 92 -15.56 -5.21 2.14
N ALA A 93 -15.18 -5.05 3.41
CA ALA A 93 -16.07 -5.14 4.55
C ALA A 93 -16.52 -3.75 5.00
N GLU A 94 -15.58 -2.80 5.08
CA GLU A 94 -15.84 -1.45 5.58
C GLU A 94 -14.98 -0.44 4.81
N GLU A 95 -15.50 0.79 4.69
CA GLU A 95 -14.80 1.92 4.09
C GLU A 95 -15.05 3.17 4.93
N PHE A 96 -13.97 3.92 5.19
CA PHE A 96 -13.99 5.14 5.98
C PHE A 96 -13.27 6.24 5.20
N GLY A 97 -13.94 7.39 5.03
CA GLY A 97 -13.30 8.59 4.53
C GLY A 97 -12.24 9.09 5.52
N LEU A 98 -11.06 9.47 5.02
CA LEU A 98 -10.01 10.09 5.81
C LEU A 98 -9.95 11.59 5.53
N PRO A 99 -9.45 12.41 6.47
CA PRO A 99 -8.99 13.75 6.13
C PRO A 99 -7.93 13.64 5.04
N SER A 100 -8.19 14.25 3.88
CA SER A 100 -7.33 14.08 2.71
C SER A 100 -6.87 15.42 2.14
N TRP A 101 -5.74 15.41 1.45
CA TRP A 101 -5.26 16.58 0.74
C TRP A 101 -6.16 16.87 -0.46
N PRO A 102 -6.35 18.15 -0.86
CA PRO A 102 -7.08 18.48 -2.07
C PRO A 102 -6.54 17.73 -3.29
N GLY A 103 -7.41 17.02 -3.99
CA GLY A 103 -7.06 16.22 -5.18
C GLY A 103 -6.51 14.82 -4.88
N VAL A 104 -6.45 14.41 -3.61
CA VAL A 104 -6.01 13.08 -3.18
C VAL A 104 -7.16 12.41 -2.42
N PRO A 105 -7.95 11.52 -3.05
CA PRO A 105 -9.14 10.94 -2.43
C PRO A 105 -8.77 9.74 -1.54
N ASP A 106 -8.01 9.99 -0.48
CA ASP A 106 -7.60 8.95 0.46
C ASP A 106 -8.76 8.42 1.30
N ARG A 107 -8.76 7.11 1.50
CA ARG A 107 -9.69 6.40 2.36
C ARG A 107 -9.01 5.25 3.08
N LEU A 108 -9.59 4.85 4.20
CA LEU A 108 -9.27 3.60 4.87
C LEU A 108 -10.30 2.56 4.45
N THR A 109 -9.83 1.44 3.93
CA THR A 109 -10.67 0.30 3.57
C THR A 109 -10.27 -0.94 4.37
N VAL A 110 -11.26 -1.69 4.84
CA VAL A 110 -11.08 -2.95 5.55
C VAL A 110 -11.50 -4.09 4.65
N TRP A 111 -10.59 -5.03 4.41
CA TRP A 111 -10.79 -6.15 3.51
C TRP A 111 -10.71 -7.47 4.26
N ARG A 112 -11.60 -8.41 3.90
CA ARG A 112 -11.60 -9.78 4.39
C ARG A 112 -11.20 -10.76 3.30
N ARG A 113 -10.29 -11.67 3.61
CA ARG A 113 -9.80 -12.67 2.65
C ARG A 113 -10.93 -13.64 2.31
N ARG A 114 -11.11 -13.91 1.01
CA ARG A 114 -12.07 -14.92 0.56
C ARG A 114 -11.54 -16.33 0.87
N PRO A 115 -12.40 -17.30 1.23
CA PRO A 115 -11.98 -18.68 1.52
C PRO A 115 -11.32 -19.37 0.33
N ALA A 116 -11.82 -19.10 -0.88
CA ALA A 116 -11.30 -19.66 -2.13
C ALA A 116 -10.53 -18.60 -2.91
N ARG A 117 -9.23 -18.86 -3.14
CA ARG A 117 -8.39 -17.98 -3.95
C ARG A 117 -8.58 -18.27 -5.45
N ARG A 118 -8.82 -17.21 -6.21
CA ARG A 118 -8.78 -17.17 -7.68
C ARG A 118 -7.39 -16.74 -8.13
N ALA A 119 -6.80 -17.50 -9.04
CA ALA A 119 -5.54 -17.11 -9.66
C ALA A 119 -5.73 -15.85 -10.52
N GLN A 120 -4.79 -14.91 -10.44
CA GLN A 120 -4.69 -13.83 -11.42
C GLN A 120 -4.31 -14.45 -12.77
N ARG A 121 -5.29 -14.59 -13.68
CA ARG A 121 -5.10 -15.07 -15.05
C ARG A 121 -5.12 -13.86 -15.98
N GLY A 122 -4.07 -13.07 -15.94
CA GLY A 122 -3.89 -11.92 -16.83
C GLY A 122 -2.45 -11.48 -16.73
N LEU A 123 -1.74 -11.46 -17.86
CA LEU A 123 -0.45 -10.80 -17.93
C LEU A 123 -0.71 -9.29 -17.83
N ASP A 124 -0.09 -8.64 -16.87
CA ASP A 124 -0.24 -7.20 -16.66
C ASP A 124 0.47 -6.48 -17.80
N ARG A 125 -0.32 -5.87 -18.70
CA ARG A 125 0.26 -5.04 -19.74
C ARG A 125 0.73 -3.72 -19.10
N CYS A 126 2.02 -3.43 -19.17
CA CYS A 126 2.56 -2.14 -18.74
C CYS A 126 1.82 -0.99 -19.45
N PRO A 127 1.25 0.00 -18.75
CA PRO A 127 0.51 1.11 -19.37
C PRO A 127 1.34 1.94 -20.37
N GLY A 128 2.66 1.95 -20.19
CA GLY A 128 3.59 2.68 -21.07
C GLY A 128 4.04 1.92 -22.33
N CYS A 129 4.02 0.59 -22.33
CA CYS A 129 4.57 -0.20 -23.46
C CYS A 129 3.73 -1.41 -23.89
N GLY A 130 2.61 -1.70 -23.23
CA GLY A 130 1.65 -2.73 -23.61
C GLY A 130 2.16 -4.17 -23.55
N ARG A 131 3.39 -4.39 -23.07
CA ARG A 131 3.98 -5.73 -22.93
C ARG A 131 3.47 -6.44 -21.68
N PRO A 132 3.22 -7.74 -21.77
CA PRO A 132 2.85 -8.58 -20.63
C PRO A 132 3.91 -8.62 -19.53
#